data_AF-A0A931SH21-F1
#
_entry.id   AF-A0A931SH21-F1
#
_cell.length_a   1.000
_cell.length_b   1.000
_cell.length_c   1.000
_cell.angle_alpha   90.00
_cell.angle_beta   90.00
_cell.angle_gamma   90.00
#
_symmetry.space_group_name_H-M   'P 1'
#
loop_
_entity.id
_entity.type
_entity.pdbx_description
1 polymer ?
#
loop_
_entity_poly.entity_id
_entity_poly.type
_entity_poly.pdbx_seq_one_letter_code
_entity_poly.pdbx_strand_id
1 'polypeptide(L)'
;MQERRAAIRISRRCRTQYCSSEDLVPRDGKMTSLSEQGIGLLVQEAHRAGELLSVGFSLPGEREALTATGVVRWSGPPRDGRWHPVGLNWLQLEESVRNRLQQFLDGAAAETAPPPAAAKRRRSLAVPAAAALLALGAVLIGWWTLSVRRENRQLQGAVELRDQVIDELGTQGTQLVAELGEARAHLMETAAEVARLDQQAQAFGTAMERMDGELAAFQASYAAVREERDALIKQVLDLEQARTSMLKRFSSVDELRLAIREAIDARKQARQAVWFSRLAARRTAFDQQLADGNRGYLIRDGQPTLGAGGAMSIRVHEPEPLP
;
A
#
# COMPACT_ATOMS: atom_id res chain seq x y z
N MET A 1 26.58 42.19 35.87
CA MET A 1 26.21 41.22 36.91
C MET A 1 24.79 40.76 36.64
N GLN A 2 24.59 39.53 36.17
CA GLN A 2 23.24 38.99 36.02
C GLN A 2 22.60 38.86 37.39
N GLU A 3 21.48 39.55 37.62
CA GLU A 3 20.62 39.30 38.77
C GLU A 3 20.23 37.82 38.76
N ARG A 4 20.83 37.04 39.66
CA ARG A 4 20.36 35.70 39.96
C ARG A 4 19.03 35.84 40.68
N ARG A 5 17.92 35.89 39.93
CA ARG A 5 16.58 35.73 40.51
C ARG A 5 16.59 34.47 41.37
N ALA A 6 16.19 34.62 42.62
CA ALA A 6 16.34 33.58 43.63
C ALA A 6 15.49 32.36 43.24
N ALA A 7 16.14 31.23 42.94
CA ALA A 7 15.44 29.96 42.79
C ALA A 7 14.74 29.64 44.12
N ILE A 8 13.42 29.49 44.09
CA ILE A 8 12.66 29.19 45.29
C ILE A 8 12.93 27.74 45.66
N ARG A 9 13.61 27.56 46.79
CA ARG A 9 13.82 26.25 47.39
C ARG A 9 12.54 25.85 48.10
N ILE A 10 11.76 24.99 47.46
CA ILE A 10 10.56 24.44 48.08
C ILE A 10 11.03 23.55 49.24
N SER A 11 10.71 23.96 50.46
CA SER A 11 11.12 23.29 51.69
C SER A 11 10.50 21.89 51.85
N ARG A 12 9.47 21.57 51.06
CA ARG A 12 8.79 20.27 51.02
C ARG A 12 9.05 19.58 49.69
N ARG A 13 9.66 18.39 49.74
CA ARG A 13 9.82 17.51 48.58
C ARG A 13 8.44 17.08 48.07
N CYS A 14 7.89 17.80 47.10
CA CYS A 14 6.64 17.41 46.44
C CYS A 14 6.90 16.17 45.59
N ARG A 15 5.98 15.21 45.61
CA ARG A 15 6.02 14.06 44.68
C ARG A 15 5.80 14.58 43.28
N THR A 16 6.60 14.07 42.34
CA THR A 16 6.48 14.38 40.92
C THR A 16 6.51 13.08 40.15
N GLN A 17 5.90 13.07 38.99
CA GLN A 17 6.08 12.01 38.01
C GLN A 17 6.87 12.58 36.85
N TYR A 18 7.76 11.78 36.27
CA TYR A 18 8.49 12.17 35.08
C TYR A 18 8.49 11.01 34.08
N CYS A 19 8.55 11.31 32.80
CA CYS A 19 8.78 10.33 31.76
C CYS A 19 9.83 10.86 30.79
N SER A 20 10.68 9.96 30.29
CA SER A 20 11.60 10.30 29.20
C SER A 20 10.80 10.36 27.91
N SER A 21 11.18 11.24 26.98
CA SER A 21 10.54 11.32 25.67
C SER A 21 10.72 10.05 24.84
N GLU A 22 11.74 9.23 25.16
CA GLU A 22 12.06 8.01 24.42
C GLU A 22 11.11 6.85 24.76
N ASP A 23 10.75 6.67 26.02
CA ASP A 23 9.97 5.52 26.49
C ASP A 23 8.56 5.86 26.96
N LEU A 24 8.30 7.13 27.28
CA LEU A 24 7.02 7.63 27.80
C LEU A 24 6.52 6.87 29.04
N VAL A 25 7.40 6.17 29.75
CA VAL A 25 7.03 5.42 30.95
C VAL A 25 7.05 6.36 32.16
N PRO A 26 5.92 6.53 32.87
CA PRO A 26 5.87 7.40 34.03
C PRO A 26 6.66 6.77 35.19
N ARG A 27 7.59 7.54 35.75
CA ARG A 27 8.45 7.17 36.86
C ARG A 27 8.30 8.17 38.00
N ASP A 28 8.53 7.70 39.22
CA ASP A 28 8.45 8.52 40.41
C ASP A 28 9.69 9.38 40.61
N GLY A 29 9.47 10.69 40.79
CA GLY A 29 10.47 11.70 41.12
C GLY A 29 10.10 12.50 42.36
N LYS A 30 11.03 13.37 42.80
CA LYS A 30 10.77 14.35 43.86
C LYS A 30 11.30 15.72 43.45
N MET A 31 10.46 16.74 43.54
CA MET A 31 10.87 18.12 43.32
C MET A 31 11.70 18.64 44.49
N THR A 32 12.77 19.38 44.18
CA THR A 32 13.70 19.97 45.17
C THR A 32 13.83 21.48 45.05
N SER A 33 13.69 22.03 43.85
CA SER A 33 13.69 23.47 43.61
C SER A 33 12.83 23.77 42.40
N LEU A 34 12.22 24.95 42.38
CA LEU A 34 11.41 25.40 41.27
C LEU A 34 11.74 26.86 40.94
N SER A 35 11.79 27.18 39.66
CA SER A 35 12.09 28.52 39.16
C SER A 35 11.40 28.75 37.82
N GLU A 36 11.37 30.00 37.37
CA GLU A 36 10.84 30.40 36.06
C GLU A 36 11.55 29.69 34.90
N GLN A 37 12.84 29.34 35.08
CA GLN A 37 13.66 28.74 34.03
C GLN A 37 13.68 27.21 34.09
N GLY A 38 13.41 26.63 35.25
CA GLY A 38 13.62 25.20 35.42
C GLY A 38 13.19 24.62 36.76
N ILE A 39 13.33 23.30 36.86
CA ILE A 39 13.04 22.52 38.07
C ILE A 39 14.26 21.67 38.44
N GLY A 40 14.50 21.53 39.73
CA GLY A 40 15.43 20.56 40.29
C GLY A 40 14.65 19.33 40.75
N LEU A 41 15.02 18.16 40.25
CA LEU A 41 14.40 16.88 40.55
C LEU A 41 15.38 15.91 41.22
N LEU A 42 14.84 14.98 41.98
CA LEU A 42 15.47 13.74 42.38
C LEU A 42 14.74 12.62 41.66
N VAL A 43 15.47 11.87 40.82
CA VAL A 43 14.96 10.78 39.99
C VAL A 43 15.66 9.47 40.36
N GLN A 44 15.08 8.32 40.05
CA GLN A 44 15.66 7.02 40.40
C GLN A 44 16.74 6.57 39.40
N GLU A 45 16.67 7.04 38.16
CA GLU A 45 17.56 6.69 37.08
C GLU A 45 18.48 7.87 36.73
N ALA A 46 19.66 7.56 36.17
CA ALA A 46 20.58 8.59 35.73
C ALA A 46 20.20 9.06 34.32
N HIS A 47 19.84 10.33 34.18
CA HIS A 47 19.60 10.96 32.88
C HIS A 47 20.84 11.67 32.35
N ARG A 48 20.95 11.75 31.02
CA ARG A 48 22.07 12.43 30.35
C ARG A 48 21.75 13.89 30.13
N ALA A 49 22.78 14.74 30.17
CA ALA A 49 22.62 16.14 29.74
C ALA A 49 22.17 16.18 28.27
N GLY A 50 21.15 16.98 27.97
CA GLY A 50 20.49 17.07 26.67
C GLY A 50 19.22 16.22 26.52
N GLU A 51 18.94 15.30 27.44
CA GLU A 51 17.74 14.45 27.38
C GLU A 51 16.46 15.26 27.66
N LEU A 52 15.36 14.88 27.01
CA LEU A 52 14.05 15.52 27.18
C LEU A 52 13.22 14.76 28.21
N LEU A 53 12.82 15.45 29.28
CA LEU A 53 11.94 14.90 30.29
C LEU A 53 10.64 15.71 30.36
N SER A 54 9.52 15.00 30.34
CA SER A 54 8.20 15.56 30.67
C SER A 54 7.90 15.26 32.13
N VAL A 55 7.52 16.28 32.88
CA VAL A 55 7.37 16.22 34.34
C VAL A 55 5.98 16.69 34.72
N GLY A 56 5.23 15.82 35.40
CA GLY A 56 4.01 16.14 36.10
C GLY A 56 4.30 16.47 37.57
N PHE A 57 3.93 17.66 38.03
CA PHE A 57 4.11 18.09 39.42
C PHE A 57 2.96 18.97 39.91
N SER A 58 2.67 18.91 41.20
CA SER A 58 1.69 19.82 41.83
C SER A 58 2.42 20.87 42.67
N LEU A 59 1.93 22.11 42.58
CA LEU A 59 2.42 23.20 43.42
C LEU A 59 1.96 23.00 44.88
N PRO A 60 2.78 23.39 45.88
CA PRO A 60 2.38 23.30 47.29
C PRO A 60 1.05 24.04 47.54
N GLY A 61 0.04 23.32 48.02
CA GLY A 61 -1.29 23.90 48.31
C GLY A 61 -2.28 23.82 47.15
N GLU A 62 -1.82 23.45 45.94
CA GLU A 62 -2.68 23.22 44.78
C GLU A 62 -3.00 21.73 44.60
N ARG A 63 -4.22 21.45 44.12
CA ARG A 63 -4.68 20.07 43.83
C ARG A 63 -4.43 19.67 42.39
N GLU A 64 -4.23 20.63 41.50
CA GLU A 64 -4.05 20.38 40.08
C GLU A 64 -2.60 20.02 39.78
N ALA A 65 -2.38 19.03 38.92
CA ALA A 65 -1.05 18.68 38.45
C ALA A 65 -0.73 19.50 37.19
N LEU A 66 0.42 20.15 37.21
CA LEU A 66 1.01 20.83 36.06
C LEU A 66 1.92 19.87 35.32
N THR A 67 1.88 19.91 34.00
CA THR A 67 2.80 19.14 33.15
C THR A 67 3.68 20.09 32.37
N ALA A 68 4.99 19.89 32.45
CA ALA A 68 5.97 20.69 31.72
C ALA A 68 7.10 19.83 31.16
N THR A 69 7.58 20.16 29.98
CA THR A 69 8.71 19.48 29.33
C THR A 69 9.96 20.34 29.40
N GLY A 70 11.08 19.73 29.76
CA GLY A 70 12.37 20.39 29.86
C GLY A 70 13.52 19.53 29.40
N VAL A 71 14.65 20.18 29.13
CA VAL A 71 15.92 19.55 28.79
C VAL A 71 16.77 19.39 30.05
N VAL A 72 17.35 18.22 30.24
CA VAL A 72 18.34 17.96 31.30
C VAL A 72 19.58 18.81 31.06
N ARG A 73 19.80 19.79 31.94
CA ARG A 73 20.98 20.66 31.90
C ARG A 73 22.16 20.06 32.63
N TRP A 74 21.89 19.37 33.73
CA TRP A 74 22.89 18.69 34.52
C TRP A 74 22.27 17.50 35.24
N SER A 75 23.07 16.44 35.43
CA SER A 75 22.78 15.32 36.30
C SER A 75 23.98 15.07 37.20
N GLY A 76 23.70 14.76 38.46
CA GLY A 76 24.73 14.52 39.48
C GLY A 76 24.81 13.05 39.90
N PRO A 77 25.86 12.68 40.66
CA PRO A 77 25.96 11.36 41.26
C PRO A 77 24.79 11.12 42.25
N PRO A 78 24.41 9.85 42.48
CA PRO A 78 23.27 9.52 43.32
C PRO A 78 23.48 10.03 44.76
N ARG A 79 22.48 10.74 45.26
CA ARG A 79 22.35 11.12 46.66
C ARG A 79 21.65 9.97 47.39
N ASP A 80 22.24 9.56 48.52
CA ASP A 80 21.74 8.45 49.35
C ASP A 80 21.64 7.10 48.61
N GLY A 81 22.44 6.91 47.54
CA GLY A 81 22.57 5.66 46.77
C GLY A 81 21.36 5.25 45.92
N ARG A 82 20.28 6.05 45.90
CA ARG A 82 19.03 5.71 45.16
C ARG A 82 18.46 6.84 44.31
N TRP A 83 18.86 8.09 44.54
CA TRP A 83 18.25 9.24 43.87
C TRP A 83 19.29 10.10 43.18
N HIS A 84 19.20 10.24 41.87
CA HIS A 84 20.05 11.12 41.08
C HIS A 84 19.47 12.54 41.08
N PRO A 85 20.24 13.56 41.48
CA PRO A 85 19.80 14.95 41.33
C PRO A 85 19.93 15.35 39.86
N VAL A 86 18.86 15.94 39.32
CA VAL A 86 18.76 16.37 37.93
C VAL A 86 18.20 17.79 37.88
N GLY A 87 18.83 18.65 37.10
CA GLY A 87 18.32 19.98 36.81
C GLY A 87 17.78 20.06 35.39
N LEU A 88 16.49 20.41 35.28
CA LEU A 88 15.81 20.63 34.01
C LEU A 88 15.71 22.12 33.71
N ASN A 89 15.88 22.47 32.44
CA ASN A 89 15.57 23.78 31.89
C ASN A 89 14.31 23.67 31.01
N TRP A 90 13.32 24.53 31.22
CA TRP A 90 12.07 24.47 30.44
C TRP A 90 12.32 24.83 28.98
N LEU A 91 11.69 24.11 28.05
CA LEU A 91 11.76 24.42 26.61
C LEU A 91 10.76 25.51 26.23
N GLN A 92 9.48 25.19 26.37
CA GLN A 92 8.37 26.12 26.19
C GLN A 92 7.28 25.72 27.17
N LEU A 93 7.03 26.56 28.16
CA LEU A 93 5.87 26.42 29.03
C LEU A 93 4.65 26.97 28.30
N GLU A 94 3.57 26.19 28.31
CA GLU A 94 2.24 26.68 27.96
C GLU A 94 1.91 27.93 28.79
N GLU A 95 1.22 28.90 28.18
CA GLU A 95 0.94 30.19 28.81
C GLU A 95 0.15 30.04 30.11
N SER A 96 -0.78 29.08 30.15
CA SER A 96 -1.54 28.71 31.35
C SER A 96 -0.63 28.24 32.50
N VAL A 97 0.32 27.35 32.21
CA VAL A 97 1.30 26.82 33.17
C VAL A 97 2.29 27.90 33.60
N ARG A 98 2.74 28.75 32.67
CA ARG A 98 3.65 29.86 32.95
C ARG A 98 3.03 30.87 33.89
N ASN A 99 1.79 31.29 33.62
CA ASN A 99 1.08 32.27 34.45
C ASN A 99 0.84 31.72 35.87
N ARG A 100 0.46 30.45 36.00
CA ARG A 100 0.31 29.78 37.30
C ARG A 100 1.63 29.69 38.06
N LEU A 101 2.69 29.28 37.38
CA LEU A 101 4.03 29.21 37.96
C LEU A 101 4.48 30.59 38.46
N GLN A 102 4.29 31.64 37.66
CA GLN A 102 4.66 33.00 38.02
C GLN A 102 3.87 33.52 39.22
N GLN A 103 2.55 33.33 39.24
CA GLN A 103 1.70 33.69 40.39
C GLN A 103 2.17 33.01 41.68
N PHE A 104 2.53 31.73 41.62
CA PHE A 104 3.06 31.00 42.77
C PHE A 104 4.41 31.56 43.22
N LEU A 105 5.32 31.84 42.29
CA LEU A 105 6.65 32.38 42.61
C LEU A 105 6.56 33.78 43.21
N ASP A 106 5.67 34.64 42.70
CA ASP A 106 5.43 35.99 43.22
C ASP A 106 4.83 35.95 44.63
N GLY A 107 3.87 35.04 44.88
CA GLY A 107 3.31 34.81 46.21
C GLY A 107 4.34 34.32 47.22
N ALA A 108 5.16 33.35 46.83
CA ALA A 108 6.21 32.82 47.69
C ALA A 108 7.33 33.84 47.96
N ALA A 109 7.64 34.72 47.00
CA ALA A 109 8.59 35.82 47.20
C ALA A 109 8.07 36.84 48.23
N ALA A 110 6.77 37.16 48.17
CA ALA A 110 6.12 38.10 49.10
C ALA A 110 6.13 37.60 50.56
N GLU A 111 5.98 36.29 50.79
CA GLU A 111 6.07 35.69 52.14
C GLU A 111 7.48 35.74 52.74
N THR A 112 8.52 35.77 51.91
CA THR A 112 9.92 35.84 52.36
C THR A 112 10.49 37.25 52.53
N ALA A 113 9.71 38.30 52.24
CA ALA A 113 10.19 39.68 52.37
C ALA A 113 10.25 40.14 53.86
N PRO A 114 11.38 40.69 54.34
CA PRO A 114 11.46 41.23 55.70
C PRO A 114 10.62 42.52 55.84
N PRO A 115 9.99 42.77 56.99
CA PRO A 115 9.21 43.99 57.20
C PRO A 115 10.10 45.25 57.17
N PRO A 116 9.61 46.39 56.65
CA PRO A 116 10.40 47.61 56.54
C PRO A 116 10.76 48.17 57.93
N ALA A 117 12.06 48.32 58.19
CA ALA A 117 12.58 48.89 59.41
C ALA A 117 12.19 50.38 59.55
N ALA A 118 11.42 50.70 60.59
CA ALA A 118 11.05 52.08 60.93
C ALA A 118 12.27 52.88 61.42
N ALA A 119 12.72 53.85 60.63
CA ALA A 119 13.78 54.77 60.99
C ALA A 119 13.30 55.79 62.06
N LYS A 120 13.78 55.64 63.30
CA LYS A 120 13.58 56.60 64.40
C LYS A 120 14.43 57.86 64.17
N ARG A 121 13.79 59.00 63.89
CA ARG A 121 14.39 60.34 63.97
C ARG A 121 14.68 60.71 65.43
N ARG A 122 15.96 60.89 65.78
CA ARG A 122 16.38 61.57 67.02
C ARG A 122 16.67 63.04 66.72
N ARG A 123 15.99 63.93 67.47
CA ARG A 123 16.29 65.36 67.60
C ARG A 123 17.41 65.54 68.63
N SER A 124 18.38 66.41 68.35
CA SER A 124 19.18 67.06 69.39
C SER A 124 19.71 68.43 68.92
N LEU A 125 19.18 69.46 69.60
CA LEU A 125 19.80 70.65 70.18
C LEU A 125 20.92 71.39 69.42
N ALA A 126 20.65 72.70 69.22
CA ALA A 126 21.53 73.72 68.69
C ALA A 126 22.34 74.43 69.81
N VAL A 127 23.61 74.77 69.52
CA VAL A 127 24.41 75.86 70.12
C VAL A 127 25.40 76.36 69.02
N PRO A 128 25.76 77.66 68.94
CA PRO A 128 26.04 78.33 67.68
C PRO A 128 27.52 78.34 67.28
N ALA A 129 27.78 77.96 66.03
CA ALA A 129 28.98 78.32 65.27
C ALA A 129 28.55 78.73 63.86
N ALA A 130 27.74 79.80 63.77
CA ALA A 130 26.95 80.13 62.59
C ALA A 130 27.77 80.49 61.34
N ALA A 131 29.02 80.93 61.46
CA ALA A 131 29.83 81.30 60.29
C ALA A 131 30.60 80.11 59.68
N ALA A 132 31.15 79.20 60.51
CA ALA A 132 31.89 78.04 60.04
C ALA A 132 30.98 76.91 59.55
N LEU A 133 29.81 76.72 60.18
CA LEU A 133 28.82 75.71 59.78
C LEU A 133 28.05 76.10 58.51
N LEU A 134 27.85 77.39 58.23
CA LEU A 134 27.26 77.84 56.96
C LEU A 134 28.24 77.66 55.80
N ALA A 135 29.54 77.90 56.01
CA ALA A 135 30.56 77.64 55.00
C ALA A 135 30.77 76.13 54.75
N LEU A 136 30.87 75.32 55.82
CA LEU A 136 30.91 73.85 55.70
C LEU A 136 29.61 73.27 55.11
N GLY A 137 28.46 73.82 55.47
CA GLY A 137 27.15 73.44 54.92
C GLY A 137 27.04 73.78 53.45
N ALA A 138 27.49 74.96 53.01
CA ALA A 138 27.51 75.35 51.60
C ALA A 138 28.47 74.48 50.76
N VAL A 139 29.64 74.13 51.30
CA VAL A 139 30.59 73.22 50.65
C VAL A 139 30.03 71.79 50.57
N LEU A 140 29.40 71.29 51.63
CA LEU A 140 28.73 69.98 51.64
C LEU A 140 27.53 69.94 50.68
N ILE A 141 26.73 71.00 50.60
CA ILE A 141 25.61 71.11 49.65
C ILE A 141 26.14 71.21 48.21
N GLY A 142 27.21 71.98 47.97
CA GLY A 142 27.89 72.04 46.67
C GLY A 142 28.47 70.70 46.24
N TRP A 143 29.09 69.96 47.16
CA TRP A 143 29.63 68.62 46.91
C TRP A 143 28.52 67.59 46.69
N TRP A 144 27.45 67.64 47.47
CA TRP A 144 26.27 66.78 47.32
C TRP A 144 25.54 67.03 46.00
N THR A 145 25.32 68.29 45.62
CA THR A 145 24.70 68.63 44.33
C THR A 145 25.58 68.22 43.14
N LEU A 146 26.90 68.31 43.26
CA LEU A 146 27.83 67.81 42.24
C LEU A 146 27.82 66.27 42.16
N SER A 147 27.73 65.58 43.30
CA SER A 147 27.57 64.12 43.39
C SER A 147 26.29 63.66 42.73
N VAL A 148 25.16 64.26 43.12
CA VAL A 148 23.83 63.96 42.57
C VAL A 148 23.78 64.25 41.06
N ARG A 149 24.47 65.29 40.58
CA ARG A 149 24.60 65.54 39.13
C ARG A 149 25.44 64.49 38.42
N ARG A 150 26.52 63.99 39.03
CA ARG A 150 27.31 62.89 38.48
C ARG A 150 26.52 61.58 38.46
N GLU A 151 25.84 61.26 39.54
CA GLU A 151 24.98 60.07 39.66
C GLU A 151 23.83 60.14 38.66
N ASN A 152 23.15 61.29 38.52
CA ASN A 152 22.11 61.46 37.49
C ASN A 152 22.65 61.29 36.07
N ARG A 153 23.86 61.77 35.77
CA ARG A 153 24.47 61.55 34.44
C ARG A 153 24.80 60.07 34.20
N GLN A 154 25.28 59.36 35.24
CA GLN A 154 25.54 57.92 35.15
C GLN A 154 24.23 57.13 34.97
N LEU A 155 23.17 57.52 35.69
CA LEU A 155 21.84 56.92 35.55
C LEU A 155 21.25 57.20 34.17
N GLN A 156 21.39 58.41 33.63
CA GLN A 156 20.96 58.74 32.27
C GLN A 156 21.67 57.88 31.22
N GLY A 157 22.99 57.73 31.30
CA GLY A 157 23.73 56.85 30.40
C GLY A 157 23.33 55.37 30.55
N ALA A 158 23.03 54.91 31.77
CA ALA A 158 22.53 53.55 32.00
C ALA A 158 21.11 53.33 31.43
N VAL A 159 20.25 54.35 31.51
CA VAL A 159 18.90 54.32 30.91
C VAL A 159 19.00 54.32 29.39
N GLU A 160 19.83 55.17 28.78
CA GLU A 160 20.05 55.19 27.33
C GLU A 160 20.56 53.83 26.80
N LEU A 161 21.51 53.20 27.49
CA LEU A 161 21.99 51.86 27.14
C LEU A 161 20.88 50.81 27.26
N ARG A 162 20.04 50.89 28.30
CA ARG A 162 18.91 49.97 28.46
C ARG A 162 17.88 50.17 27.36
N ASP A 163 17.58 51.40 26.99
CA ASP A 163 16.60 51.72 25.96
C ASP A 163 17.10 51.26 24.58
N GLN A 164 18.40 51.39 24.28
CA GLN A 164 19.02 50.79 23.09
C GLN A 164 18.88 49.27 23.04
N VAL A 165 19.10 48.58 24.17
CA VAL A 165 18.91 47.12 24.26
C VAL A 165 17.44 46.73 24.10
N ILE A 166 16.51 47.53 24.63
CA ILE A 166 15.06 47.30 24.45
C ILE A 166 14.69 47.45 22.97
N ASP A 167 15.21 48.47 22.29
CA ASP A 167 14.96 48.68 20.86
C ASP A 167 15.55 47.53 20.03
N GLU A 168 16.77 47.09 20.33
CA GLU A 168 17.41 45.96 19.66
C GLU A 168 16.60 44.67 19.85
N LEU A 169 16.22 44.35 21.09
CA LEU A 169 15.35 43.20 21.38
C LEU A 169 13.98 43.33 20.71
N GLY A 170 13.44 44.55 20.60
CA GLY A 170 12.21 44.83 19.88
C GLY A 170 12.32 44.49 18.39
N THR A 171 13.42 44.91 17.75
CA THR A 171 13.68 44.58 16.33
C THR A 171 13.95 43.10 16.10
N GLN A 172 14.69 42.43 16.99
CA GLN A 172 14.87 40.99 16.93
C GLN A 172 13.55 40.24 17.14
N GLY A 173 12.69 40.74 18.03
CA GLY A 173 11.35 40.19 18.26
C GLY A 173 10.46 40.27 17.02
N THR A 174 10.45 41.41 16.32
CA THR A 174 9.66 41.55 15.08
C THR A 174 10.20 40.69 13.94
N GLN A 175 11.53 40.55 13.83
CA GLN A 175 12.15 39.63 12.87
C GLN A 175 11.76 38.18 13.13
N LEU A 176 11.86 37.71 14.38
CA LEU A 176 11.47 36.34 14.75
C LEU A 176 9.99 36.07 14.49
N VAL A 177 9.10 37.04 14.73
CA VAL A 177 7.67 36.89 14.42
C VAL A 177 7.44 36.79 12.90
N ALA A 178 8.19 37.55 12.10
CA ALA A 178 8.11 37.46 10.64
C ALA A 178 8.61 36.09 10.14
N GLU A 179 9.76 35.62 10.63
CA GLU A 179 10.34 34.31 10.28
C GLU A 179 9.41 33.15 10.69
N LEU A 180 8.80 33.22 11.88
CA LEU A 180 7.80 32.23 12.31
C LEU A 180 6.54 32.26 11.44
N GLY A 181 6.13 33.44 10.99
CA GLY A 181 5.02 33.59 10.04
C GLY A 181 5.32 32.94 8.69
N GLU A 182 6.52 33.17 8.15
CA GLU A 182 6.99 32.58 6.89
C GLU A 182 7.15 31.06 7.00
N ALA A 183 7.77 30.57 8.07
CA ALA A 183 7.91 29.14 8.33
C ALA A 183 6.53 28.46 8.44
N ARG A 184 5.56 29.09 9.10
CA ARG A 184 4.20 28.58 9.20
C ARG A 184 3.51 28.55 7.84
N ALA A 185 3.69 29.57 7.00
CA ALA A 185 3.15 29.59 5.64
C ALA A 185 3.74 28.45 4.80
N HIS A 186 5.05 28.24 4.85
CA HIS A 186 5.71 27.11 4.18
C HIS A 186 5.25 25.75 4.71
N LEU A 187 5.03 25.60 6.02
CA LEU A 187 4.48 24.35 6.56
C LEU A 187 3.05 24.08 6.08
N MET A 188 2.23 25.12 5.90
CA MET A 188 0.88 24.97 5.35
C MET A 188 0.91 24.62 3.85
N GLU A 189 1.81 25.22 3.08
CA GLU A 189 2.01 24.91 1.67
C GLU A 189 2.49 23.47 1.48
N THR A 190 3.53 23.06 2.19
CA THR A 190 4.06 21.68 2.13
C THR A 190 3.03 20.66 2.62
N ALA A 191 2.24 20.96 3.66
CA ALA A 191 1.15 20.10 4.08
C ALA A 191 0.07 19.93 2.99
N ALA A 192 -0.25 20.99 2.25
CA ALA A 192 -1.19 20.93 1.13
C ALA A 192 -0.63 20.10 -0.04
N GLU A 193 0.67 20.21 -0.33
CA GLU A 193 1.35 19.38 -1.33
C GLU A 193 1.35 17.90 -0.94
N VAL A 194 1.66 17.58 0.33
CA VAL A 194 1.60 16.20 0.84
C VAL A 194 0.19 15.64 0.72
N ALA A 195 -0.84 16.41 1.07
CA ALA A 195 -2.23 15.98 0.92
C ALA A 195 -2.61 15.72 -0.55
N ARG A 196 -2.09 16.54 -1.48
CA ARG A 196 -2.30 16.34 -2.93
C ARG A 196 -1.59 15.08 -3.43
N LEU A 197 -0.35 14.84 -2.98
CA LEU A 197 0.40 13.63 -3.33
C LEU A 197 -0.28 12.38 -2.78
N ASP A 198 -0.85 12.43 -1.58
CA ASP A 198 -1.62 11.32 -1.00
C ASP A 198 -2.88 11.02 -1.81
N GLN A 199 -3.63 12.06 -2.24
CA GLN A 199 -4.76 11.88 -3.15
C GLN A 199 -4.34 11.25 -4.50
N GLN A 200 -3.19 11.66 -5.05
CA GLN A 200 -2.66 11.06 -6.27
C GLN A 200 -2.28 9.60 -6.07
N ALA A 201 -1.61 9.27 -4.95
CA ALA A 201 -1.24 7.90 -4.62
C ALA A 201 -2.48 7.00 -4.47
N GLN A 202 -3.54 7.48 -3.80
CA GLN A 202 -4.81 6.77 -3.71
C GLN A 202 -5.46 6.57 -5.08
N ALA A 203 -5.47 7.60 -5.93
CA ALA A 203 -6.00 7.48 -7.29
C ALA A 203 -5.22 6.43 -8.12
N PHE A 204 -3.88 6.43 -8.04
CA PHE A 204 -3.04 5.41 -8.67
C PHE A 204 -3.31 4.01 -8.11
N GLY A 205 -3.48 3.88 -6.79
CA GLY A 205 -3.85 2.61 -6.16
C GLY A 205 -5.15 2.04 -6.73
N THR A 206 -6.21 2.85 -6.80
CA THR A 206 -7.49 2.40 -7.39
C THR A 206 -7.38 2.10 -8.89
N ALA A 207 -6.49 2.77 -9.62
CA ALA A 207 -6.26 2.48 -11.03
C ALA A 207 -5.51 1.14 -11.22
N MET A 208 -4.53 0.85 -10.37
CA MET A 208 -3.83 -0.44 -10.37
C MET A 208 -4.78 -1.60 -10.04
N GLU A 209 -5.62 -1.46 -9.01
CA GLU A 209 -6.61 -2.49 -8.67
C GLU A 209 -7.58 -2.79 -9.83
N ARG A 210 -8.00 -1.75 -10.56
CA ARG A 210 -8.82 -1.93 -11.77
C ARG A 210 -8.07 -2.67 -12.87
N MET A 211 -6.83 -2.29 -13.15
CA MET A 211 -6.00 -2.97 -14.15
C MET A 211 -5.74 -4.43 -13.79
N ASP A 212 -5.50 -4.74 -12.52
CA ASP A 212 -5.35 -6.12 -12.05
C ASP A 212 -6.63 -6.93 -12.25
N GLY A 213 -7.79 -6.33 -11.97
CA GLY A 213 -9.09 -6.93 -12.26
C GLY A 213 -9.32 -7.19 -13.75
N GLU A 214 -8.99 -6.23 -14.62
CA GLU A 214 -9.06 -6.39 -16.07
C GLU A 214 -8.11 -7.47 -16.57
N LEU A 215 -6.88 -7.52 -16.06
CA LEU A 215 -5.88 -8.52 -16.43
C LEU A 215 -6.32 -9.93 -16.02
N ALA A 216 -6.92 -10.09 -14.83
CA ALA A 216 -7.52 -11.35 -14.42
C ALA A 216 -8.69 -11.77 -15.34
N ALA A 217 -9.54 -10.82 -15.73
CA ALA A 217 -10.63 -11.08 -16.68
C ALA A 217 -10.11 -11.49 -18.07
N PHE A 218 -9.06 -10.83 -18.57
CA PHE A 218 -8.40 -11.20 -19.83
C PHE A 218 -7.77 -12.59 -19.77
N GLN A 219 -7.11 -12.95 -18.66
CA GLN A 219 -6.56 -14.29 -18.48
C GLN A 219 -7.65 -15.37 -18.47
N ALA A 220 -8.76 -15.12 -17.78
CA ALA A 220 -9.91 -16.03 -17.77
C ALA A 220 -10.53 -16.18 -19.17
N SER A 221 -10.71 -15.07 -19.90
CA SER A 221 -11.20 -15.09 -21.28
C SER A 221 -10.27 -15.86 -22.21
N TYR A 222 -8.95 -15.66 -22.07
CA TYR A 222 -7.95 -16.37 -22.87
C TYR A 222 -7.98 -17.88 -22.59
N ALA A 223 -8.14 -18.29 -21.32
CA ALA A 223 -8.27 -19.69 -20.95
C ALA A 223 -9.53 -20.32 -21.58
N ALA A 224 -10.67 -19.64 -21.52
CA ALA A 224 -11.92 -20.11 -22.13
C ALA A 224 -11.79 -20.27 -23.67
N VAL A 225 -11.22 -19.27 -24.36
CA VAL A 225 -10.98 -19.34 -25.80
C VAL A 225 -10.03 -20.49 -26.17
N ARG A 226 -9.03 -20.76 -25.32
CA ARG A 226 -8.13 -21.90 -25.53
C ARG A 226 -8.84 -23.24 -25.38
N GLU A 227 -9.72 -23.39 -24.40
CA GLU A 227 -10.55 -24.59 -24.23
C GLU A 227 -11.50 -24.80 -25.42
N GLU A 228 -12.15 -23.73 -25.88
CA GLU A 228 -13.00 -23.77 -27.08
C GLU A 228 -12.22 -24.18 -28.33
N ARG A 229 -11.01 -23.62 -28.52
CA ARG A 229 -10.11 -24.02 -29.61
C ARG A 229 -9.77 -25.50 -29.54
N ASP A 230 -9.40 -26.00 -28.37
CA ASP A 230 -9.04 -27.41 -28.20
C ASP A 230 -10.24 -28.35 -28.40
N ALA A 231 -11.45 -27.91 -28.03
CA ALA A 231 -12.69 -28.63 -28.32
C ALA A 231 -13.00 -28.66 -29.83
N LEU A 232 -12.85 -27.53 -30.52
CA LEU A 232 -13.02 -27.44 -31.97
C LEU A 232 -12.01 -28.31 -32.73
N ILE A 233 -10.75 -28.33 -32.30
CA ILE A 233 -9.71 -29.20 -32.91
C ILE A 233 -10.12 -30.67 -32.78
N LYS A 234 -10.62 -31.10 -31.61
CA LYS A 234 -11.13 -32.48 -31.43
C LYS A 234 -12.30 -32.77 -32.37
N GLN A 235 -13.27 -31.86 -32.47
CA GLN A 235 -14.40 -32.04 -33.39
C GLN A 235 -13.95 -32.17 -34.85
N VAL A 236 -12.99 -31.36 -35.29
CA VAL A 236 -12.43 -31.45 -36.64
C VAL A 236 -11.76 -32.80 -36.86
N LEU A 237 -10.94 -33.28 -35.91
CA LEU A 237 -10.29 -34.59 -35.99
C LEU A 237 -11.32 -35.74 -36.05
N ASP A 238 -12.36 -35.69 -35.24
CA ASP A 238 -13.43 -36.70 -35.25
C ASP A 238 -14.18 -36.70 -36.58
N LEU A 239 -14.45 -35.52 -37.16
CA LEU A 239 -15.07 -35.40 -38.47
C LEU A 239 -14.16 -35.94 -39.59
N GLU A 240 -12.85 -35.70 -39.52
CA GLU A 240 -11.89 -36.26 -40.46
C GLU A 240 -11.81 -37.79 -40.36
N GLN A 241 -11.83 -38.34 -39.14
CA GLN A 241 -11.91 -39.79 -38.92
C GLN A 241 -13.23 -40.38 -39.45
N ALA A 242 -14.36 -39.73 -39.18
CA ALA A 242 -15.65 -40.12 -39.71
C ALA A 242 -15.65 -40.10 -41.25
N ARG A 243 -15.12 -39.03 -41.86
CA ARG A 243 -14.97 -38.89 -43.32
C ARG A 243 -14.13 -40.03 -43.89
N THR A 244 -12.95 -40.31 -43.33
CA THR A 244 -12.09 -41.40 -43.82
C THR A 244 -12.76 -42.76 -43.65
N SER A 245 -13.50 -42.99 -42.57
CA SER A 245 -14.27 -44.22 -42.37
C SER A 245 -15.40 -44.38 -43.41
N MET A 246 -16.10 -43.29 -43.76
CA MET A 246 -17.12 -43.31 -44.81
C MET A 246 -16.50 -43.57 -46.18
N LEU A 247 -15.36 -42.95 -46.50
CA LEU A 247 -14.64 -43.22 -47.76
C LEU A 247 -14.21 -44.69 -47.88
N LYS A 248 -13.76 -45.31 -46.78
CA LYS A 248 -13.47 -46.76 -46.74
C LYS A 248 -14.73 -47.61 -46.96
N ARG A 249 -15.87 -47.22 -46.37
CA ARG A 249 -17.14 -47.91 -46.60
C ARG A 249 -17.60 -47.76 -48.06
N PHE A 250 -17.51 -46.57 -48.65
CA PHE A 250 -17.89 -46.36 -50.05
C PHE A 250 -17.01 -47.17 -51.01
N SER A 251 -15.68 -47.19 -50.81
CA SER A 251 -14.79 -48.04 -51.61
C SER A 251 -15.14 -49.53 -51.47
N SER A 252 -15.46 -50.01 -50.26
CA SER A 252 -15.90 -51.41 -50.07
C SER A 252 -17.23 -51.73 -50.78
N VAL A 253 -18.15 -50.74 -50.90
CA VAL A 253 -19.42 -50.92 -51.63
C VAL A 253 -19.17 -51.00 -53.14
N ASP A 254 -18.23 -50.19 -53.65
CA ASP A 254 -17.84 -50.26 -55.07
C ASP A 254 -17.14 -51.58 -55.40
N GLU A 255 -16.27 -52.08 -54.51
CA GLU A 255 -15.68 -53.42 -54.61
C GLU A 255 -16.76 -54.52 -54.59
N LEU A 256 -17.75 -54.43 -53.70
CA LEU A 256 -18.86 -55.38 -53.64
C LEU A 256 -19.72 -55.36 -54.91
N ARG A 257 -19.95 -54.18 -55.50
CA ARG A 257 -20.65 -54.05 -56.79
C ARG A 257 -19.87 -54.70 -57.93
N LEU A 258 -18.54 -54.55 -57.96
CA LEU A 258 -17.66 -55.23 -58.92
C LEU A 258 -17.74 -56.75 -58.76
N ALA A 259 -17.60 -57.26 -57.53
CA ALA A 259 -17.68 -58.69 -57.24
C ALA A 259 -19.03 -59.31 -57.64
N ILE A 260 -20.15 -58.60 -57.42
CA ILE A 260 -21.48 -59.05 -57.87
C ILE A 260 -21.54 -59.13 -59.40
N ARG A 261 -21.01 -58.13 -60.10
CA ARG A 261 -20.99 -58.12 -61.57
C ARG A 261 -20.19 -59.31 -62.12
N GLU A 262 -19.00 -59.53 -61.59
CA GLU A 262 -18.15 -60.67 -61.97
C GLU A 262 -18.84 -62.02 -61.66
N ALA A 263 -19.52 -62.15 -60.52
CA ALA A 263 -20.27 -63.35 -60.17
C ALA A 263 -21.45 -63.61 -61.12
N ILE A 264 -22.15 -62.55 -61.57
CA ILE A 264 -23.21 -62.65 -62.58
C ILE A 264 -22.63 -63.09 -63.92
N ASP A 265 -21.51 -62.50 -64.35
CA ASP A 265 -20.86 -62.84 -65.61
C ASP A 265 -20.30 -64.27 -65.60
N ALA A 266 -19.65 -64.68 -64.50
CA ALA A 266 -19.20 -66.05 -64.29
C ALA A 266 -20.36 -67.05 -64.34
N ARG A 267 -21.50 -66.72 -63.73
CA ARG A 267 -22.70 -67.56 -63.79
C ARG A 267 -23.28 -67.63 -65.21
N LYS A 268 -23.24 -66.53 -65.96
CA LYS A 268 -23.67 -66.49 -67.37
C LYS A 268 -22.76 -67.35 -68.24
N GLN A 269 -21.44 -67.24 -68.08
CA GLN A 269 -20.45 -68.06 -68.78
C GLN A 269 -20.61 -69.55 -68.43
N ALA A 270 -20.80 -69.90 -67.15
CA ALA A 270 -21.04 -71.28 -66.74
C ALA A 270 -22.33 -71.85 -67.37
N ARG A 271 -23.43 -71.07 -67.40
CA ARG A 271 -24.67 -71.46 -68.09
C ARG A 271 -24.44 -71.65 -69.60
N GLN A 272 -23.69 -70.75 -70.23
CA GLN A 272 -23.33 -70.88 -71.65
C GLN A 272 -22.49 -72.13 -71.90
N ALA A 273 -21.48 -72.40 -71.07
CA ALA A 273 -20.65 -73.61 -71.18
C ALA A 273 -21.48 -74.89 -71.02
N VAL A 274 -22.42 -74.92 -70.07
CA VAL A 274 -23.38 -76.04 -69.91
C VAL A 274 -24.30 -76.16 -71.12
N TRP A 275 -24.75 -75.05 -71.68
CA TRP A 275 -25.57 -75.06 -72.89
C TRP A 275 -24.79 -75.59 -74.10
N PHE A 276 -23.56 -75.13 -74.30
CA PHE A 276 -22.66 -75.62 -75.35
C PHE A 276 -22.29 -77.09 -75.17
N SER A 277 -22.03 -77.56 -73.94
CA SER A 277 -21.74 -78.98 -73.69
C SER A 277 -22.96 -79.85 -73.96
N ARG A 278 -24.18 -79.40 -73.63
CA ARG A 278 -25.43 -80.08 -74.01
C ARG A 278 -25.62 -80.13 -75.52
N LEU A 279 -25.30 -79.05 -76.24
CA LEU A 279 -25.35 -79.04 -77.70
C LEU A 279 -24.32 -80.01 -78.31
N ALA A 280 -23.09 -80.02 -77.81
CA ALA A 280 -22.07 -80.96 -78.25
C ALA A 280 -22.48 -82.42 -77.97
N ALA A 281 -23.05 -82.71 -76.80
CA ALA A 281 -23.60 -84.02 -76.46
C ALA A 281 -24.78 -84.42 -77.38
N ARG A 282 -25.65 -83.47 -77.74
CA ARG A 282 -26.72 -83.72 -78.72
C ARG A 282 -26.18 -83.99 -80.11
N ARG A 283 -25.16 -83.24 -80.53
CA ARG A 283 -24.52 -83.41 -81.84
C ARG A 283 -23.84 -84.78 -81.95
N THR A 284 -23.06 -85.15 -80.93
CA THR A 284 -22.44 -86.49 -80.87
C THR A 284 -23.48 -87.61 -80.84
N ALA A 285 -24.56 -87.46 -80.05
CA ALA A 285 -25.66 -88.43 -80.06
C ALA A 285 -26.35 -88.54 -81.45
N PHE A 286 -26.52 -87.41 -82.15
CA PHE A 286 -27.08 -87.38 -83.50
C PHE A 286 -26.14 -88.01 -84.54
N ASP A 287 -24.84 -87.71 -84.47
CA ASP A 287 -23.81 -88.32 -85.33
C ASP A 287 -23.72 -89.84 -85.09
N GLN A 288 -23.88 -90.28 -83.85
CA GLN A 288 -23.91 -91.70 -83.48
C GLN A 288 -25.19 -92.38 -83.98
N GLN A 289 -26.34 -91.70 -83.93
CA GLN A 289 -27.60 -92.18 -84.52
C GLN A 289 -27.53 -92.27 -86.06
N LEU A 290 -26.81 -91.36 -86.72
CA LEU A 290 -26.53 -91.44 -88.16
C LEU A 290 -25.56 -92.58 -88.51
N ALA A 291 -24.55 -92.82 -87.68
CA ALA A 291 -23.63 -93.94 -87.85
C ALA A 291 -24.31 -95.31 -87.66
N ASP A 292 -25.25 -95.40 -86.70
CA ASP A 292 -26.03 -96.62 -86.45
C ASP A 292 -27.21 -96.79 -87.43
N GLY A 293 -27.75 -95.68 -87.95
CA GLY A 293 -28.92 -95.64 -88.84
C GLY A 293 -28.65 -95.98 -90.30
N ASN A 294 -27.40 -96.19 -90.72
CA ASN A 294 -27.05 -96.53 -92.10
C ASN A 294 -26.51 -97.96 -92.24
N ARG A 295 -27.19 -98.91 -91.58
CA ARG A 295 -27.03 -100.35 -91.82
C ARG A 295 -28.26 -100.90 -92.56
N GLY A 296 -28.18 -100.86 -93.89
CA GLY A 296 -28.79 -101.84 -94.78
C GLY A 296 -30.29 -102.08 -94.65
N TYR A 297 -31.08 -101.32 -95.41
CA TYR A 297 -32.27 -101.89 -96.04
C TYR A 297 -32.07 -101.91 -97.55
N LEU A 298 -31.78 -103.12 -98.04
CA LEU A 298 -31.98 -103.52 -99.44
C LEU A 298 -33.48 -103.39 -99.74
N ILE A 299 -33.85 -102.40 -100.55
CA ILE A 299 -35.16 -102.36 -101.20
C ILE A 299 -35.09 -103.37 -102.35
N ARG A 300 -35.75 -104.52 -102.17
CA ARG A 300 -36.05 -105.46 -103.25
C ARG A 300 -37.48 -105.95 -103.08
N ASP A 301 -38.20 -105.86 -104.20
CA ASP A 301 -39.56 -106.30 -104.50
C ASP A 301 -40.68 -105.32 -104.12
N GLY A 302 -41.13 -104.63 -105.16
CA GLY A 302 -42.08 -103.54 -105.08
C GLY A 302 -43.51 -103.98 -104.84
N GLN A 303 -44.20 -103.18 -104.02
CA GLN A 303 -45.56 -102.72 -104.29
C GLN A 303 -45.72 -101.29 -103.73
N PRO A 304 -46.24 -100.34 -104.51
CA PRO A 304 -46.45 -98.97 -104.04
C PRO A 304 -47.79 -98.89 -103.28
N THR A 305 -47.75 -98.85 -101.95
CA THR A 305 -48.88 -98.36 -101.15
C THR A 305 -48.83 -96.84 -101.10
N LEU A 306 -49.31 -96.22 -102.19
CA LEU A 306 -49.81 -94.85 -102.18
C LEU A 306 -51.04 -94.81 -101.24
N GLY A 307 -50.78 -94.54 -99.97
CA GLY A 307 -51.76 -94.08 -98.99
C GLY A 307 -51.72 -92.56 -98.95
N ALA A 308 -52.81 -91.95 -99.42
CA ALA A 308 -53.04 -90.53 -99.50
C ALA A 308 -52.94 -89.81 -98.13
N GLY A 309 -52.39 -88.59 -98.15
CA GLY A 309 -52.73 -87.57 -97.15
C GLY A 309 -51.54 -86.78 -96.59
N GLY A 310 -51.37 -85.54 -97.08
CA GLY A 310 -50.68 -84.48 -96.34
C GLY A 310 -49.43 -83.94 -97.04
N ALA A 311 -49.61 -82.87 -97.81
CA ALA A 311 -48.52 -82.06 -98.34
C ALA A 311 -47.63 -81.53 -97.20
N MET A 312 -46.39 -82.01 -97.12
CA MET A 312 -45.39 -81.50 -96.20
C MET A 312 -44.76 -80.25 -96.81
N SER A 313 -45.29 -79.07 -96.46
CA SER A 313 -44.66 -77.79 -96.82
C SER A 313 -43.55 -77.46 -95.82
N ILE A 314 -42.30 -77.52 -96.26
CA ILE A 314 -41.15 -77.04 -95.49
C ILE A 314 -41.09 -75.52 -95.68
N ARG A 315 -41.37 -74.74 -94.63
CA ARG A 315 -41.09 -73.31 -94.60
C ARG A 315 -39.80 -73.09 -93.81
N VAL A 316 -38.76 -72.66 -94.51
CA VAL A 316 -37.51 -72.16 -93.93
C VAL A 316 -37.77 -70.73 -93.47
N HIS A 317 -37.67 -70.48 -92.17
CA HIS A 317 -37.66 -69.13 -91.61
C HIS A 317 -36.21 -68.63 -91.56
N GLU A 318 -35.90 -67.59 -92.35
CA GLU A 318 -34.68 -66.80 -92.18
C GLU A 318 -34.81 -65.89 -90.95
N PRO A 319 -33.73 -65.70 -90.16
CA PRO A 319 -33.75 -64.79 -89.02
C PRO A 319 -33.65 -63.32 -89.46
N GLU A 320 -34.55 -62.51 -88.93
CA GLU A 320 -34.60 -61.05 -89.06
C GLU A 320 -33.34 -60.40 -88.44
N PRO A 321 -32.65 -59.47 -89.12
CA PRO A 321 -31.59 -58.68 -88.51
C PRO A 321 -32.20 -57.54 -87.68
N LEU A 322 -31.91 -57.52 -86.38
CA LEU A 322 -32.29 -56.43 -85.47
C LEU A 322 -31.37 -55.20 -85.69
N PRO A 323 -31.94 -53.97 -85.73
CA PRO A 323 -31.20 -52.72 -85.53
C PRO A 323 -30.84 -52.47 -84.06
#